data_AF-A0A2M8Q6D5-F1
#
_entry.id   AF-A0A2M8Q6D5-F1
#
_cell.length_a   1.000
_cell.length_b   1.000
_cell.length_c   1.000
_cell.angle_alpha   90.00
_cell.angle_beta   90.00
_cell.angle_gamma   90.00
#
_symmetry.space_group_name_H-M   'P 1'
#
loop_
_entity.id
_entity.type
_entity.pdbx_description
1 polymer ?
#
loop_
_entity_poly.entity_id
_entity_poly.type
_entity_poly.pdbx_seq_one_letter_code
_entity_poly.pdbx_strand_id
1 'polypeptide(L)'
;GYPLFGVSIALEHSGEVVVGVVYNPLADECFAAEKGAGAALNQKPIRVASTSSLAAAVVASGFPYDAWTSANDNTDLWRIMVKRALTVRCDGAAALDLCAVACGRFDAYW
;
A
#
# COMPACT_ATOMS: atom_id res chain seq x y z
N GLY A 1 20.45 8.22 3.24
CA GLY A 1 19.48 7.15 2.95
C GLY A 1 18.18 7.76 2.48
N TYR A 2 17.35 7.00 1.76
CA TYR A 2 16.02 7.46 1.35
C TYR A 2 15.03 7.35 2.53
N PRO A 3 14.32 8.42 2.94
CA PRO A 3 13.60 8.50 4.20
C PRO A 3 12.17 7.94 4.13
N LEU A 4 12.01 6.77 3.49
CA LEU A 4 10.73 6.07 3.44
C LEU A 4 10.95 4.58 3.69
N PHE A 5 10.65 4.16 4.91
CA PHE A 5 10.78 2.78 5.36
C PHE A 5 9.89 2.56 6.58
N GLY A 6 9.62 1.30 6.90
CA GLY A 6 8.85 0.94 8.08
C GLY A 6 9.10 -0.49 8.52
N VAL A 7 8.58 -0.82 9.70
CA VAL A 7 8.56 -2.18 10.25
C VAL A 7 7.17 -2.76 10.03
N SER A 8 7.08 -4.00 9.56
CA SER A 8 5.82 -4.73 9.36
C SER A 8 5.83 -6.02 10.17
N ILE A 9 4.78 -6.23 10.98
CA ILE A 9 4.59 -7.40 11.83
C ILE A 9 3.15 -7.89 11.63
N ALA A 10 2.96 -9.19 11.42
CA ALA A 10 1.65 -9.82 11.36
C ALA A 10 1.61 -11.05 12.26
N LEU A 11 0.43 -11.33 12.82
CA LEU A 11 0.14 -12.58 13.51
C LEU A 11 -0.77 -13.42 12.62
N GLU A 12 -0.27 -14.58 12.24
CA GLU A 12 -1.08 -15.64 11.63
C GLU A 12 -1.48 -16.65 12.71
N HIS A 13 -2.77 -16.99 12.78
CA HIS A 13 -3.29 -18.04 13.62
C HIS A 13 -4.14 -19.01 12.78
N SER A 14 -3.74 -20.29 12.75
CA SER A 14 -4.45 -21.33 12.00
C SER A 14 -4.64 -21.03 10.51
N GLY A 15 -3.61 -20.49 9.86
CA GLY A 15 -3.62 -20.16 8.42
C GLY A 15 -4.27 -18.82 8.07
N GLU A 16 -4.63 -18.01 9.08
CA GLU A 16 -5.29 -16.73 8.88
C GLU A 16 -4.58 -15.58 9.60
N VAL A 17 -4.37 -14.47 8.89
CA VAL A 17 -3.82 -13.25 9.49
C VAL A 17 -4.88 -12.58 10.36
N VAL A 18 -4.65 -12.57 11.67
CA VAL A 18 -5.59 -12.05 12.67
C VAL A 18 -5.22 -10.66 13.18
N VAL A 19 -3.93 -10.28 13.13
CA VAL A 19 -3.43 -8.96 13.52
C VAL A 19 -2.35 -8.50 12.54
N GLY A 20 -2.32 -7.22 12.22
CA GLY A 20 -1.25 -6.58 11.44
C GLY A 20 -0.86 -5.22 12.02
N VAL A 21 0.44 -4.94 12.07
CA VAL A 21 1.01 -3.66 12.51
C VAL A 21 2.09 -3.22 11.53
N VAL A 22 2.01 -1.98 11.05
CA VAL A 22 3.05 -1.32 10.26
C VAL A 22 3.42 0.00 10.90
N TYR A 23 4.70 0.21 11.17
CA TYR A 23 5.20 1.44 11.81
C TYR A 23 6.21 2.15 10.92
N ASN A 24 5.92 3.41 10.57
CA ASN A 24 6.87 4.34 9.96
C ASN A 24 7.49 5.20 11.07
N PRO A 25 8.75 4.98 11.46
CA PRO A 25 9.39 5.70 12.56
C PRO A 25 9.74 7.16 12.22
N LEU A 26 9.84 7.51 10.94
CA LEU A 26 10.18 8.89 10.54
C LEU A 26 8.98 9.82 10.61
N ALA A 27 7.78 9.30 10.33
CA ALA A 27 6.53 10.06 10.39
C ALA A 27 5.78 9.87 11.72
N ASP A 28 6.27 8.99 12.59
CA ASP A 28 5.57 8.52 13.79
C ASP A 28 4.15 8.03 13.50
N GLU A 29 4.04 7.16 12.49
CA GLU A 29 2.78 6.60 12.02
C GLU A 29 2.71 5.11 12.29
N CYS A 30 1.81 4.72 13.21
CA CYS A 30 1.51 3.34 13.54
C CYS A 30 0.15 2.96 12.97
N PHE A 31 0.17 2.11 11.95
CA PHE A 31 -1.00 1.47 11.37
C PHE A 31 -1.22 0.13 12.07
N ALA A 32 -2.42 -0.13 12.56
CA ALA A 32 -2.76 -1.37 13.22
C ALA A 32 -4.15 -1.85 12.79
N ALA A 33 -4.31 -3.16 12.66
CA ALA A 33 -5.59 -3.79 12.36
C ALA A 33 -5.72 -5.13 13.09
N GLU A 34 -6.94 -5.45 13.49
CA GLU A 34 -7.33 -6.76 13.99
C GLU A 34 -8.52 -7.26 13.17
N LYS A 35 -8.52 -8.56 12.85
CA LYS A 35 -9.57 -9.19 12.05
C LYS A 35 -10.94 -8.95 12.70
N GLY A 36 -11.84 -8.32 11.97
CA GLY A 36 -13.20 -8.01 12.43
C GLY A 36 -13.35 -6.72 13.25
N ALA A 37 -12.24 -6.09 13.67
CA ALA A 37 -12.26 -4.84 14.44
C ALA A 37 -11.99 -3.58 13.59
N GLY A 38 -11.56 -3.76 12.34
CA GLY A 38 -11.18 -2.67 11.44
C GLY A 38 -9.70 -2.28 11.57
N ALA A 39 -9.34 -1.11 11.03
CA ALA A 39 -7.98 -0.60 11.01
C ALA A 39 -7.92 0.83 11.57
N ALA A 40 -6.76 1.17 12.15
CA ALA A 40 -6.50 2.49 12.71
C ALA A 40 -5.09 2.99 12.35
N LEU A 41 -4.95 4.32 12.26
CA LEU A 41 -3.68 5.05 12.21
C LEU A 41 -3.57 5.88 13.48
N ASN A 42 -2.54 5.63 14.30
CA ASN A 42 -2.34 6.31 15.58
C ASN A 42 -3.63 6.32 16.43
N GLN A 43 -4.22 5.12 16.57
CA GLN A 43 -5.47 4.86 17.32
C GLN A 43 -6.74 5.52 16.74
N LYS A 44 -6.65 6.22 15.62
CA LYS A 44 -7.81 6.80 14.93
C LYS A 44 -8.29 5.85 13.82
N PRO A 45 -9.59 5.52 13.76
CA PRO A 45 -10.13 4.68 12.69
C PRO A 45 -9.82 5.26 11.31
N ILE A 46 -9.46 4.38 10.38
CA ILE A 46 -9.18 4.75 8.99
C ILE A 46 -10.13 4.02 8.03
N ARG A 47 -10.26 4.56 6.82
CA ARG A 47 -11.03 3.99 5.73
C ARG A 47 -10.32 4.25 4.41
N VAL A 48 -10.54 3.35 3.45
CA VAL A 48 -10.12 3.54 2.07
C VAL A 48 -10.79 4.77 1.45
N ALA A 49 -10.20 5.28 0.37
CA ALA A 49 -10.78 6.36 -0.40
C ALA A 49 -12.13 5.95 -1.03
N SER A 50 -13.02 6.93 -1.23
CA SER A 50 -14.35 6.73 -1.85
C SER A 50 -14.34 7.03 -3.35
N THR A 51 -13.17 7.11 -3.97
CA THR A 51 -13.01 7.46 -5.39
C THR A 51 -13.64 6.38 -6.26
N SER A 52 -14.54 6.79 -7.15
CA SER A 52 -15.36 5.87 -7.95
C SER A 52 -14.85 5.66 -9.38
N SER A 53 -13.78 6.36 -9.80
CA SER A 53 -13.23 6.21 -11.14
C SER A 53 -11.70 6.22 -11.12
N LEU A 54 -11.11 5.39 -11.98
CA LEU A 54 -9.65 5.28 -12.10
C LEU A 54 -9.03 6.64 -12.50
N ALA A 55 -9.69 7.42 -13.35
CA ALA A 55 -9.21 8.74 -13.79
C ALA A 55 -9.03 9.76 -12.67
N ALA A 56 -9.69 9.56 -11.52
CA ALA A 56 -9.53 10.38 -10.32
C ALA A 56 -8.64 9.72 -9.24
N ALA A 57 -8.15 8.51 -9.48
CA ALA A 57 -7.47 7.69 -8.48
C ALA A 57 -5.94 7.89 -8.50
N VAL A 58 -5.36 8.05 -7.31
CA VAL A 58 -3.93 7.93 -7.04
C VAL A 58 -3.60 6.46 -6.76
N VAL A 59 -2.84 5.83 -7.65
CA VAL A 59 -2.48 4.42 -7.53
C VAL A 59 -1.00 4.25 -7.24
N ALA A 60 -0.62 3.19 -6.53
CA ALA A 60 0.77 2.87 -6.21
C ALA A 60 1.15 1.48 -6.71
N SER A 61 2.42 1.26 -7.02
CA SER A 61 2.96 -0.06 -7.33
C SER A 61 4.48 -0.08 -7.17
N GLY A 62 5.07 -1.26 -7.23
CA GLY A 62 6.51 -1.48 -7.36
C GLY A 62 6.89 -2.12 -8.69
N PHE A 63 8.17 -2.43 -8.84
CA PHE A 63 8.67 -3.27 -9.92
C PHE A 63 9.19 -4.59 -9.33
N PRO A 64 8.99 -5.72 -10.01
CA PRO A 64 9.77 -6.92 -9.74
C PRO A 64 11.26 -6.60 -9.78
N TYR A 65 12.07 -7.21 -8.92
CA TYR A 65 13.51 -6.95 -8.88
C TYR A 65 14.23 -7.33 -10.18
N ASP A 66 13.65 -8.23 -10.97
CA ASP A 66 14.15 -8.74 -12.25
C ASP A 66 13.37 -8.19 -13.46
N ALA A 67 12.59 -7.11 -13.29
CA ALA A 67 11.74 -6.52 -14.32
C ALA A 67 12.46 -6.14 -15.63
N TRP A 68 13.78 -5.98 -15.60
CA TRP A 68 14.58 -5.61 -16.78
C TRP A 68 14.99 -6.80 -17.64
N THR A 69 14.80 -8.02 -17.13
CA THR A 69 15.25 -9.27 -17.77
C THR A 69 14.15 -10.32 -17.87
N SER A 70 13.19 -10.31 -16.95
CA SER A 70 12.07 -11.24 -16.94
C SER A 70 11.01 -10.81 -17.94
N ALA A 71 10.50 -11.74 -18.74
CA ALA A 71 9.30 -11.50 -19.55
C ALA A 71 8.01 -11.48 -18.71
N ASN A 72 8.07 -11.94 -17.46
CA ASN A 72 6.98 -11.87 -16.50
C ASN A 72 7.20 -10.65 -15.59
N ASP A 73 6.94 -9.47 -16.15
CA ASP A 73 7.02 -8.19 -15.45
C ASP A 73 5.64 -7.50 -15.40
N ASN A 74 5.57 -6.30 -14.80
CA ASN A 74 4.35 -5.51 -14.73
C ASN A 74 4.38 -4.23 -15.59
N THR A 75 5.33 -4.11 -16.53
CA THR A 75 5.54 -2.89 -17.33
C THR A 75 4.33 -2.53 -18.20
N ASP A 76 3.60 -3.54 -18.70
CA ASP A 76 2.36 -3.34 -19.44
C ASP A 76 1.23 -2.79 -18.57
N LEU A 77 1.14 -3.23 -17.31
CA LEU A 77 0.20 -2.67 -16.33
C LEU A 77 0.57 -1.24 -16.00
N TRP A 78 1.85 -0.95 -15.79
CA TRP A 78 2.35 0.42 -15.64
C TRP A 78 1.91 1.30 -16.81
N ARG A 79 2.17 0.88 -18.05
CA ARG A 79 1.77 1.60 -19.27
C ARG A 79 0.26 1.90 -19.31
N ILE A 80 -0.58 0.98 -18.85
CA ILE A 80 -2.03 1.18 -18.76
C ILE A 80 -2.37 2.21 -17.66
N MET A 81 -1.79 2.05 -16.46
CA MET A 81 -2.09 2.90 -15.30
C MET A 81 -1.69 4.35 -15.51
N VAL A 82 -0.50 4.65 -16.06
CA VAL A 82 -0.10 6.05 -16.32
C VAL A 82 -1.04 6.78 -17.30
N LYS A 83 -1.80 6.05 -18.12
CA LYS A 83 -2.75 6.64 -19.07
C LYS A 83 -4.19 6.73 -18.54
N ARG A 84 -4.51 6.01 -17.46
CA ARG A 84 -5.88 5.87 -16.97
C ARG A 84 -6.09 6.36 -15.55
N ALA A 85 -5.05 6.36 -14.71
CA ALA A 85 -5.09 6.86 -13.35
C ALA A 85 -4.85 8.38 -13.30
N LEU A 86 -5.21 9.04 -12.20
CA LEU A 86 -4.86 10.44 -11.97
C LEU A 86 -3.33 10.60 -11.86
N THR A 87 -2.71 9.71 -11.09
CA THR A 87 -1.26 9.65 -10.94
C THR A 87 -0.84 8.27 -10.44
N VAL A 88 0.42 7.93 -10.66
CA VAL A 88 1.02 6.68 -10.20
C VAL A 88 2.18 6.99 -9.26
N ARG A 89 2.32 6.23 -8.17
CA ARG A 89 3.38 6.30 -7.16
C ARG A 89 4.23 5.03 -7.15
N CYS A 90 5.52 5.19 -6.86
CA CYS A 90 6.50 4.11 -6.74
C CYS A 90 7.42 4.44 -5.56
N ASP A 91 6.86 4.31 -4.37
CA ASP A 91 7.44 4.87 -3.15
C ASP A 91 8.53 3.96 -2.56
N GLY A 92 8.50 2.66 -2.88
CA GLY A 92 9.57 1.71 -2.58
C GLY A 92 9.42 0.99 -1.23
N ALA A 93 8.27 1.14 -0.56
CA ALA A 93 7.96 0.47 0.70
C ALA A 93 6.54 -0.12 0.66
N ALA A 94 6.39 -1.31 0.10
CA ALA A 94 5.08 -1.93 -0.16
C ALA A 94 4.14 -1.99 1.07
N ALA A 95 4.68 -2.23 2.27
CA ALA A 95 3.89 -2.21 3.50
C ALA A 95 3.27 -0.83 3.78
N LEU A 96 4.02 0.25 3.54
CA LEU A 96 3.52 1.62 3.71
C LEU A 96 2.56 2.01 2.58
N ASP A 97 2.79 1.52 1.36
CA ASP A 97 1.87 1.75 0.23
C ASP A 97 0.49 1.11 0.50
N LEU A 98 0.46 -0.11 1.03
CA LEU A 98 -0.78 -0.78 1.45
C LEU A 98 -1.46 -0.03 2.60
N CYS A 99 -0.69 0.49 3.56
CA CYS A 99 -1.23 1.34 4.63
C CYS A 99 -1.79 2.67 4.10
N ALA A 100 -1.16 3.26 3.09
CA ALA A 100 -1.64 4.45 2.42
C ALA A 100 -2.96 4.18 1.68
N VAL A 101 -3.16 2.99 1.11
CA VAL A 101 -4.48 2.55 0.60
C VAL A 101 -5.49 2.44 1.75
N ALA A 102 -5.13 1.75 2.83
CA ALA A 102 -6.03 1.52 3.97
C ALA A 102 -6.53 2.84 4.62
N CYS A 103 -5.75 3.91 4.56
CA CYS A 103 -6.13 5.23 5.06
C CYS A 103 -6.58 6.25 4.00
N GLY A 104 -6.73 5.80 2.75
CA GLY A 104 -7.28 6.62 1.66
C GLY A 104 -6.32 7.72 1.16
N ARG A 105 -5.02 7.62 1.44
CA ARG A 105 -3.99 8.44 0.79
C ARG A 105 -3.78 8.00 -0.66
N PHE A 106 -3.82 6.69 -0.88
CA PHE A 106 -3.86 6.07 -2.19
C PHE A 106 -5.22 5.38 -2.36
N ASP A 107 -5.65 5.26 -3.61
CA ASP A 107 -6.89 4.61 -3.98
C ASP A 107 -6.69 3.11 -4.26
N ALA A 108 -5.51 2.70 -4.73
CA ALA A 108 -5.19 1.31 -4.98
C ALA A 108 -3.68 1.03 -4.98
N TYR A 109 -3.31 -0.24 -4.80
CA TYR A 109 -1.96 -0.78 -4.98
C TYR A 109 -2.02 -2.06 -5.84
N TRP A 110 -1.03 -2.29 -6.70
CA TRP A 110 -0.88 -3.54 -7.46
C TRP A 110 0.57 -4.02 -7.56
#